data_AF-A0A069D5Y0-F1
#
_entry.id   AF-A0A069D5Y0-F1
#
_cell.length_a   1.000
_cell.length_b   1.000
_cell.length_c   1.000
_cell.angle_alpha   90.00
_cell.angle_beta   90.00
_cell.angle_gamma   90.00
#
_symmetry.space_group_name_H-M   'P 1'
#
loop_
_entity.id
_entity.type
_entity.pdbx_description
1 polymer ?
#
loop_
_entity_poly.entity_id
_entity_poly.type
_entity_poly.pdbx_seq_one_letter_code
_entity_poly.pdbx_strand_id
1 'polypeptide(L)'
;MSKLTLEQFCNLWAKDIRSKQWHSILAKNAEDFATEAGEYALSCFRESFTQGGFYGSGTKWAPRESKWGKKFTHPVLIDQEELKSKIKGEKGQYGSYSAFGKRDYRRRYSYDIWTSEESKAIKGKRGKKRGRNQSYAAVHNTDPKFGLYTVNQYSSRRPVQRQFIGHSLKVLEHINSVLTPIIFKGFPHT
;
A
#
# COMPACT_ATOMS: atom_id res chain seq x y z
N MET A 1 -7.29 -35.59 -14.80
CA MET A 1 -7.59 -35.16 -13.42
C MET A 1 -7.80 -36.41 -12.56
N SER A 2 -6.87 -36.75 -11.69
CA SER A 2 -7.03 -37.87 -10.76
C SER A 2 -8.01 -37.49 -9.64
N LYS A 3 -9.12 -38.21 -9.52
CA LYS A 3 -10.09 -38.02 -8.43
C LYS A 3 -9.53 -38.64 -7.15
N LEU A 4 -9.28 -37.81 -6.14
CA LEU A 4 -8.98 -38.26 -4.78
C LEU A 4 -10.23 -38.90 -4.17
N THR A 5 -10.07 -40.03 -3.47
CA THR A 5 -11.15 -40.60 -2.66
C THR A 5 -11.35 -39.76 -1.39
N LEU A 6 -12.53 -39.86 -0.77
CA LEU A 6 -12.83 -39.18 0.49
C LEU A 6 -11.83 -39.55 1.59
N GLU A 7 -11.43 -40.82 1.63
CA GLU A 7 -10.46 -41.33 2.58
C GLU A 7 -9.06 -40.76 2.34
N GLN A 8 -8.62 -40.67 1.08
CA GLN A 8 -7.37 -40.01 0.73
C GLN A 8 -7.40 -38.52 1.10
N PHE A 9 -8.52 -37.84 0.90
CA PHE A 9 -8.72 -36.46 1.33
C PHE A 9 -8.66 -36.33 2.87
N CYS A 10 -9.38 -37.16 3.61
CA CYS A 10 -9.37 -37.17 5.07
C CYS A 10 -7.97 -37.48 5.64
N ASN A 11 -7.23 -38.41 5.04
CA ASN A 11 -5.86 -38.76 5.46
C ASN A 11 -4.85 -37.64 5.17
N LEU A 12 -5.07 -36.81 4.14
CA LEU A 12 -4.31 -35.58 3.93
C LEU A 12 -4.60 -34.53 5.02
N TRP A 13 -5.83 -34.49 5.53
CA TRP A 13 -6.26 -33.57 6.58
C TRP A 13 -5.87 -34.02 8.00
N ALA A 14 -5.80 -35.32 8.23
CA ALA A 14 -5.56 -35.95 9.54
C ALA A 14 -4.08 -36.31 9.79
N LYS A 15 -3.12 -35.60 9.19
CA LYS A 15 -1.71 -35.79 9.59
C LYS A 15 -1.55 -35.48 11.09
N ASP A 16 -0.66 -36.26 11.72
CA ASP A 16 -0.25 -36.28 13.13
C ASP A 16 -0.67 -35.02 13.93
N ILE A 17 -1.22 -35.20 15.13
CA ILE A 17 -1.57 -34.12 16.08
C ILE A 17 -0.37 -33.16 16.32
N ARG A 18 0.86 -33.63 16.10
CA ARG A 18 2.11 -32.83 16.18
C ARG A 18 2.42 -32.03 14.92
N SER A 19 1.79 -32.34 13.78
CA SER A 19 1.91 -31.59 12.53
C SER A 19 1.04 -30.34 12.57
N LYS A 20 1.53 -29.22 12.04
CA LYS A 20 0.75 -27.97 12.01
C LYS A 20 -0.55 -28.21 11.26
N GLN A 21 -1.68 -28.06 11.97
CA GLN A 21 -3.00 -28.16 11.37
C GLN A 21 -3.12 -27.20 10.18
N TRP A 22 -3.78 -27.61 9.10
CA TRP A 22 -3.90 -26.87 7.84
C TRP A 22 -4.36 -25.42 8.00
N HIS A 23 -5.19 -25.12 9.00
CA HIS A 23 -5.59 -23.74 9.32
C HIS A 23 -4.41 -22.88 9.80
N SER A 24 -3.43 -23.47 10.50
CA SER A 24 -2.19 -22.80 10.91
C SER A 24 -1.29 -22.52 9.70
N ILE A 25 -1.27 -23.43 8.72
CA ILE A 25 -0.53 -23.24 7.46
C ILE A 25 -1.18 -22.12 6.63
N LEU A 26 -2.50 -22.17 6.42
CA LEU A 26 -3.23 -21.12 5.69
C LEU A 26 -3.06 -19.75 6.36
N ALA A 27 -3.18 -19.70 7.69
CA ALA A 27 -3.00 -18.48 8.46
C ALA A 27 -1.59 -17.90 8.28
N LYS A 28 -0.56 -18.74 8.42
CA LYS A 28 0.83 -18.34 8.19
C LYS A 28 1.03 -17.85 6.74
N ASN A 29 0.59 -18.62 5.76
CA ASN A 29 0.75 -18.26 4.36
C ASN A 29 0.03 -16.95 4.01
N ALA A 30 -1.13 -16.68 4.62
CA ALA A 30 -1.83 -15.42 4.45
C ALA A 30 -1.06 -14.23 5.06
N GLU A 31 -0.39 -14.44 6.19
CA GLU A 31 0.50 -13.44 6.81
C GLU A 31 1.75 -13.17 5.94
N ASP A 32 2.37 -14.24 5.45
CA ASP A 32 3.52 -14.17 4.55
C ASP A 32 3.13 -13.45 3.25
N PHE A 33 1.99 -13.80 2.64
CA PHE A 33 1.44 -13.10 1.48
C PHE A 33 1.20 -11.62 1.74
N ALA A 34 0.55 -11.26 2.84
CA ALA A 34 0.28 -9.86 3.16
C ALA A 34 1.57 -9.05 3.36
N THR A 35 2.58 -9.67 3.97
CA THR A 35 3.91 -9.08 4.15
C THR A 35 4.58 -8.84 2.80
N GLU A 36 4.70 -9.89 1.97
CA GLU A 36 5.40 -9.80 0.68
C GLU A 36 4.69 -8.83 -0.27
N ALA A 37 3.36 -8.86 -0.33
CA ALA A 37 2.57 -7.92 -1.12
C ALA A 37 2.75 -6.46 -0.65
N GLY A 38 2.82 -6.26 0.68
CA GLY A 38 3.05 -4.96 1.29
C GLY A 38 4.46 -4.41 1.01
N GLU A 39 5.49 -5.23 1.17
CA GLU A 39 6.88 -4.87 0.87
C GLU A 39 7.08 -4.57 -0.62
N TYR A 40 6.46 -5.36 -1.50
CA TYR A 40 6.45 -5.10 -2.93
C TYR A 40 5.78 -3.76 -3.26
N ALA A 41 4.58 -3.50 -2.72
CA ALA A 41 3.89 -2.23 -2.91
C ALA A 41 4.72 -1.03 -2.38
N LEU A 42 5.34 -1.17 -1.21
CA LEU A 42 6.22 -0.16 -0.61
C LEU A 42 7.39 0.17 -1.55
N SER A 43 8.04 -0.86 -2.11
CA SER A 43 9.14 -0.68 -3.07
C SER A 43 8.68 0.08 -4.32
N CYS A 44 7.52 -0.25 -4.87
CA CYS A 44 6.93 0.42 -6.03
C CYS A 44 6.62 1.89 -5.75
N PHE A 45 6.07 2.21 -4.57
CA PHE A 45 5.78 3.60 -4.18
C PHE A 45 7.04 4.43 -4.01
N ARG A 46 8.12 3.84 -3.47
CA ARG A 46 9.44 4.50 -3.43
C ARG A 46 10.02 4.70 -4.83
N GLU A 47 9.80 3.75 -5.73
CA GLU A 47 10.26 3.81 -7.12
C GLU A 47 9.51 4.85 -7.96
N SER A 48 8.32 5.28 -7.52
CA SER A 48 7.58 6.40 -8.14
C SER A 48 8.42 7.68 -8.20
N PHE A 49 9.29 7.92 -7.20
CA PHE A 49 10.19 9.08 -7.20
C PHE A 49 11.31 8.96 -8.24
N THR A 50 11.82 7.76 -8.46
CA THR A 50 12.82 7.48 -9.50
C THR A 50 12.22 7.63 -10.90
N GLN A 51 10.98 7.14 -11.11
CA GLN A 51 10.23 7.30 -12.35
C GLN A 51 9.76 8.75 -12.59
N GLY A 52 9.76 9.57 -11.52
CA GLY A 52 9.23 10.93 -11.54
C GLY A 52 7.72 10.97 -11.77
N GLY A 53 7.00 9.92 -11.38
CA GLY A 53 5.59 9.68 -11.68
C GLY A 53 5.06 8.50 -10.86
N PHE A 54 3.74 8.35 -10.74
CA PHE A 54 3.18 7.25 -9.97
C PHE A 54 3.54 5.89 -10.61
N TYR A 55 4.03 4.94 -9.81
CA TYR A 55 4.54 3.68 -10.35
C TYR A 55 3.49 2.94 -11.19
N GLY A 56 3.89 2.64 -12.42
CA GLY A 56 3.06 1.91 -13.38
C GLY A 56 2.00 2.75 -14.08
N SER A 57 1.89 4.07 -13.82
CA SER A 57 0.96 4.93 -14.55
C SER A 57 1.45 5.34 -15.94
N GLY A 58 2.76 5.25 -16.20
CA GLY A 58 3.39 5.76 -17.42
C GLY A 58 3.38 7.29 -17.54
N THR A 59 2.84 8.00 -16.54
CA THR A 59 2.68 9.45 -16.55
C THR A 59 3.63 10.10 -15.55
N LYS A 60 4.47 11.02 -16.04
CA LYS A 60 5.33 11.84 -15.19
C LYS A 60 4.50 12.88 -14.43
N TRP A 61 4.90 13.19 -13.20
CA TRP A 61 4.29 14.24 -12.41
C TRP A 61 4.45 15.59 -13.12
N ALA A 62 3.32 16.25 -13.36
CA ALA A 62 3.32 17.56 -13.98
C ALA A 62 4.10 18.59 -13.14
N PRO A 63 4.82 19.52 -13.77
CA PRO A 63 5.54 20.58 -13.07
C PRO A 63 4.60 21.46 -12.25
N ARG A 64 5.16 22.20 -11.29
CA ARG A 64 4.37 23.16 -10.49
C ARG A 64 4.02 24.40 -11.32
N GLU A 65 2.74 24.67 -11.50
CA GLU A 65 2.27 25.81 -12.32
C GLU A 65 2.04 27.10 -11.52
N SER A 66 1.74 26.99 -10.22
CA SER A 66 1.40 28.17 -9.41
C SER A 66 2.60 29.13 -9.27
N LYS A 67 2.33 30.45 -9.19
CA LYS A 67 3.34 31.50 -8.94
C LYS A 67 4.24 31.18 -7.74
N TRP A 68 3.66 30.62 -6.68
CA TRP A 68 4.38 30.18 -5.50
C TRP A 68 5.19 28.91 -5.73
N GLY A 69 4.67 27.96 -6.53
CA GLY A 69 5.39 26.73 -6.88
C GLY A 69 6.62 26.98 -7.76
N LYS A 70 6.54 27.94 -8.69
CA LYS A 70 7.66 28.38 -9.53
C LYS A 70 8.75 29.13 -8.75
N LYS A 71 8.43 29.68 -7.56
CA LYS A 71 9.37 30.40 -6.69
C LYS A 71 10.35 29.45 -5.97
N PHE A 72 10.04 28.16 -5.87
CA PHE A 72 10.85 27.18 -5.16
C PHE A 72 11.68 26.34 -6.13
N THR A 73 12.88 25.94 -5.73
CA THR A 73 13.92 25.32 -6.57
C THR A 73 13.65 23.88 -7.01
N HIS A 74 12.52 23.30 -6.62
CA HIS A 74 12.17 21.91 -6.97
C HIS A 74 11.02 21.89 -8.00
N PRO A 75 11.29 21.49 -9.26
CA PRO A 75 10.34 21.63 -10.37
C PRO A 75 9.12 20.68 -10.25
N VAL A 76 9.31 19.56 -9.55
CA VAL A 76 8.33 18.47 -9.37
C VAL A 76 8.27 18.11 -7.87
N LEU A 77 7.36 17.24 -7.45
CA LEU A 77 7.13 16.73 -6.08
C LEU A 77 8.39 16.21 -5.32
N ILE A 78 9.58 16.29 -5.91
CA ILE A 78 10.88 15.93 -5.33
C ILE A 78 11.30 17.01 -4.34
N ASP A 79 10.88 16.83 -3.11
CA ASP A 79 11.27 17.67 -1.99
C ASP A 79 12.57 17.13 -1.37
N GLN A 80 13.74 17.43 -1.96
CA GLN A 80 15.06 17.01 -1.47
C GLN A 80 15.18 15.52 -1.08
N GLU A 81 14.42 14.63 -1.73
CA GLU A 81 14.26 13.21 -1.38
C GLU A 81 13.68 12.90 0.03
N GLU A 82 13.31 13.94 0.79
CA GLU A 82 12.78 13.81 2.15
C GLU A 82 11.50 12.98 2.15
N LEU A 83 10.60 13.21 1.19
CA LEU A 83 9.35 12.45 1.06
C LEU A 83 9.59 10.98 0.66
N LYS A 84 10.53 10.70 -0.26
CA LYS A 84 10.91 9.34 -0.66
C LYS A 84 11.43 8.54 0.55
N SER A 85 12.31 9.15 1.34
CA SER A 85 12.90 8.55 2.54
C SER A 85 11.90 8.33 3.68
N LYS A 86 10.80 9.09 3.71
CA LYS A 86 9.79 9.06 4.77
C LYS A 86 8.58 8.18 4.48
N ILE A 87 8.55 7.49 3.34
CA ILE A 87 7.60 6.39 3.11
C ILE A 87 8.02 5.22 3.97
N LYS A 88 7.18 4.89 4.94
CA LYS A 88 7.34 3.79 5.87
C LYS A 88 6.30 2.73 5.57
N GLY A 89 6.66 1.49 5.84
CA GLY A 89 5.73 0.38 5.83
C GLY A 89 6.05 -0.55 6.98
N GLU A 90 5.02 -1.11 7.59
CA GLU A 90 5.16 -2.11 8.65
C GLU A 90 4.00 -3.11 8.60
N LYS A 91 4.23 -4.29 9.15
CA LYS A 91 3.16 -5.26 9.39
C LYS A 91 2.20 -4.67 10.42
N GLY A 92 0.90 -4.73 10.15
CA GLY A 92 -0.11 -4.22 11.08
C GLY A 92 0.01 -4.90 12.44
N GLN A 93 0.30 -4.14 13.48
CA GLN A 93 0.32 -4.64 14.86
C GLN A 93 -1.09 -4.61 15.43
N TYR A 94 -1.71 -5.78 15.59
CA TYR A 94 -2.97 -5.89 16.35
C TYR A 94 -2.78 -6.77 17.59
N GLY A 95 -3.45 -6.36 18.68
CA GLY A 95 -3.37 -6.99 19.99
C GLY A 95 -3.93 -8.43 20.05
N SER A 96 -3.66 -9.12 21.16
CA SER A 96 -4.01 -10.53 21.34
C SER A 96 -5.54 -10.77 21.32
N TYR A 97 -5.93 -11.68 20.42
CA TYR A 97 -7.08 -12.60 20.45
C TYR A 97 -8.44 -12.18 21.04
N SER A 98 -9.50 -12.33 20.24
CA SER A 98 -10.74 -12.98 20.69
C SER A 98 -11.12 -14.06 19.67
N ALA A 99 -11.67 -15.18 20.15
CA ALA A 99 -11.67 -16.46 19.44
C ALA A 99 -12.64 -16.57 18.25
N PHE A 100 -13.54 -15.61 18.04
CA PHE A 100 -14.64 -15.79 17.09
C PHE A 100 -15.12 -14.45 16.49
N GLY A 101 -14.72 -14.16 15.25
CA GLY A 101 -15.26 -13.01 14.52
C GLY A 101 -14.86 -12.94 13.04
N LYS A 102 -15.85 -12.83 12.13
CA LYS A 102 -15.63 -12.52 10.69
C LYS A 102 -14.83 -11.22 10.45
N ARG A 103 -14.74 -10.34 11.45
CA ARG A 103 -13.98 -9.08 11.40
C ARG A 103 -12.46 -9.26 11.53
N ASP A 104 -11.99 -10.47 11.83
CA ASP A 104 -10.62 -10.67 12.29
C ASP A 104 -9.63 -10.98 11.17
N TYR A 105 -10.05 -11.64 10.08
CA TYR A 105 -9.12 -12.03 9.01
C TYR A 105 -8.46 -10.83 8.33
N ARG A 106 -9.23 -9.77 8.04
CA ARG A 106 -8.73 -8.55 7.39
C ARG A 106 -7.84 -7.70 8.31
N ARG A 107 -8.01 -7.83 9.63
CA ARG A 107 -7.14 -7.19 10.64
C ARG A 107 -5.88 -8.02 10.92
N ARG A 108 -5.93 -9.34 10.75
CA ARG A 108 -4.80 -10.25 11.02
C ARG A 108 -3.66 -10.11 10.02
N TYR A 109 -3.97 -9.91 8.75
CA TYR A 109 -2.98 -9.94 7.67
C TYR A 109 -3.00 -8.62 6.91
N SER A 110 -2.52 -7.56 7.56
CA SER A 110 -2.38 -6.24 6.96
C SER A 110 -0.93 -5.78 6.96
N TYR A 111 -0.60 -4.98 5.95
CA TYR A 111 0.65 -4.25 5.87
C TYR A 111 0.29 -2.79 5.64
N ASP A 112 0.66 -1.95 6.59
CA ASP A 112 0.35 -0.53 6.56
C ASP A 112 1.48 0.22 5.88
N ILE A 113 1.13 1.14 4.98
CA ILE A 113 2.08 2.02 4.31
C ILE A 113 1.63 3.45 4.51
N TRP A 114 2.52 4.29 5.02
CA TRP A 114 2.23 5.70 5.28
C TRP A 114 3.48 6.57 5.09
N THR A 115 3.25 7.88 5.10
CA THR A 115 4.33 8.87 5.11
C THR A 115 4.48 9.47 6.49
N SER A 116 5.72 9.52 6.98
CA SER A 116 6.10 10.26 8.19
C SER A 116 6.58 11.70 7.90
N GLU A 117 6.27 12.22 6.70
CA GLU A 117 6.61 13.59 6.33
C GLU A 117 5.82 14.60 7.17
N GLU A 118 6.56 15.54 7.76
CA GLU A 118 6.02 16.66 8.52
C GLU A 118 6.20 17.94 7.71
N SER A 119 5.13 18.71 7.55
CA SER A 119 5.17 20.04 6.94
C SER A 119 5.87 21.03 7.89
N LYS A 120 7.20 21.10 7.80
CA LYS A 120 8.03 22.07 8.53
C LYS A 120 8.30 23.32 7.70
N ALA A 121 8.38 24.46 8.39
CA ALA A 121 8.80 25.71 7.76
C ALA A 121 10.29 25.65 7.45
N ILE A 122 10.62 25.27 6.22
CA ILE A 122 11.99 25.29 5.69
C ILE A 122 12.08 26.48 4.73
N LYS A 123 13.17 27.24 4.80
CA LYS A 123 13.44 28.34 3.85
C LYS A 123 13.44 27.76 2.44
N GLY A 124 12.50 28.18 1.60
CA GLY A 124 12.33 27.60 0.25
C GLY A 124 11.31 26.46 0.14
N LYS A 125 10.53 26.16 1.20
CA LYS A 125 9.33 25.31 1.13
C LYS A 125 8.09 26.09 1.59
N ARG A 126 6.91 25.77 1.05
CA ARG A 126 5.67 26.48 1.41
C ARG A 126 5.05 25.92 2.69
N GLY A 127 5.00 26.77 3.71
CA GLY A 127 3.97 26.79 4.76
C GLY A 127 4.08 25.76 5.87
N LYS A 128 3.82 26.22 7.10
CA LYS A 128 3.55 25.41 8.30
C LYS A 128 2.06 25.13 8.36
N LYS A 129 1.61 23.87 8.27
CA LYS A 129 0.23 23.55 8.67
C LYS A 129 0.16 23.49 10.20
N ARG A 130 -0.61 24.39 10.82
CA ARG A 130 -0.88 24.36 12.27
C ARG A 130 -1.99 23.32 12.52
N GLY A 131 -1.80 22.37 13.46
CA GLY A 131 -2.82 21.39 13.88
C GLY A 131 -2.36 19.92 13.85
N ARG A 132 -3.29 18.99 14.14
CA ARG A 132 -3.02 17.55 14.37
C ARG A 132 -2.58 16.77 13.12
N ASN A 133 -2.93 17.25 11.92
CA ASN A 133 -2.67 16.56 10.64
C ASN A 133 -1.63 17.31 9.80
N GLN A 134 -0.36 17.25 10.23
CA GLN A 134 0.80 18.00 9.70
C GLN A 134 1.37 17.45 8.39
N SER A 135 0.75 16.43 7.79
CA SER A 135 1.32 15.70 6.67
C SER A 135 0.89 16.27 5.30
N TYR A 136 1.88 16.45 4.43
CA TYR A 136 1.80 16.89 3.04
C TYR A 136 0.95 15.94 2.16
N ALA A 137 0.78 14.68 2.58
CA ALA A 137 0.25 13.59 1.76
C ALA A 137 -1.29 13.48 1.68
N ALA A 138 -2.06 14.11 2.57
CA ALA A 138 -3.51 13.87 2.67
C ALA A 138 -4.31 14.28 1.42
N VAL A 139 -3.74 15.14 0.57
CA VAL A 139 -4.42 15.68 -0.61
C VAL A 139 -4.26 14.75 -1.83
N HIS A 140 -3.30 13.83 -1.88
CA HIS A 140 -2.87 13.26 -3.18
C HIS A 140 -3.11 11.76 -3.39
N ASN A 141 -3.83 11.07 -2.50
CA ASN A 141 -4.02 9.60 -2.56
C ASN A 141 -5.46 9.15 -2.86
N THR A 142 -6.38 10.08 -3.15
CA THR A 142 -7.77 9.74 -3.49
C THR A 142 -7.85 9.21 -4.92
N ASP A 143 -8.46 8.04 -5.11
CA ASP A 143 -8.75 7.51 -6.44
C ASP A 143 -9.57 8.54 -7.24
N PRO A 144 -9.12 8.94 -8.44
CA PRO A 144 -9.78 9.94 -9.28
C PRO A 144 -11.30 9.73 -9.45
N LYS A 145 -11.77 8.48 -9.42
CA LYS A 145 -13.18 8.13 -9.63
C LYS A 145 -14.13 8.66 -8.54
N PHE A 146 -13.64 8.90 -7.32
CA PHE A 146 -14.47 9.36 -6.20
C PHE A 146 -14.71 10.88 -6.19
N GLY A 147 -14.32 11.57 -7.27
CA GLY A 147 -14.53 13.01 -7.43
C GLY A 147 -13.37 13.81 -6.85
N LEU A 148 -12.75 14.62 -7.70
CA LEU A 148 -11.64 15.49 -7.33
C LEU A 148 -12.18 16.65 -6.48
N TYR A 149 -11.88 16.74 -5.18
CA TYR A 149 -12.16 17.95 -4.39
C TYR A 149 -11.58 19.19 -5.11
N THR A 150 -12.19 20.36 -4.95
CA THR A 150 -11.66 21.59 -5.56
C THR A 150 -10.45 22.12 -4.79
N VAL A 151 -9.59 22.90 -5.44
CA VAL A 151 -8.35 23.43 -4.82
C VAL A 151 -8.60 24.33 -3.61
N ASN A 152 -9.79 24.94 -3.55
CA ASN A 152 -10.34 25.63 -2.38
C ASN A 152 -11.87 25.76 -2.54
N GLN A 153 -12.54 26.23 -1.49
CA GLN A 153 -14.00 26.44 -1.46
C GLN A 153 -14.52 27.51 -2.43
N TYR A 154 -13.64 28.33 -3.02
CA TYR A 154 -13.99 29.45 -3.91
C TYR A 154 -13.60 29.21 -5.37
N SER A 155 -13.20 27.98 -5.72
CA SER A 155 -12.71 27.66 -7.05
C SER A 155 -13.34 26.35 -7.53
N SER A 156 -13.77 26.32 -8.79
CA SER A 156 -14.15 25.08 -9.48
C SER A 156 -12.93 24.31 -10.02
N ARG A 157 -11.73 24.88 -9.91
CA ARG A 157 -10.50 24.28 -10.44
C ARG A 157 -10.15 23.01 -9.67
N ARG A 158 -9.91 21.92 -10.41
CA ARG A 158 -9.45 20.66 -9.84
C ARG A 158 -7.93 20.71 -9.55
N PRO A 159 -7.47 20.08 -8.47
CA PRO A 159 -6.06 19.91 -8.18
C PRO A 159 -5.43 18.94 -9.16
N VAL A 160 -4.20 19.23 -9.58
CA VAL A 160 -3.38 18.27 -10.32
C VAL A 160 -2.87 17.23 -9.33
N GLN A 161 -3.30 15.98 -9.54
CA GLN A 161 -2.85 14.85 -8.72
C GLN A 161 -1.38 14.54 -9.00
N ARG A 162 -0.63 14.32 -7.93
CA ARG A 162 0.77 13.88 -7.97
C ARG A 162 0.93 12.75 -6.96
N GLN A 163 0.17 11.69 -7.20
CA GLN A 163 0.14 10.53 -6.33
C GLN A 163 1.49 9.81 -6.37
N PHE A 164 1.92 9.32 -5.22
CA PHE A 164 3.12 8.50 -5.07
C PHE A 164 2.86 7.26 -4.18
N ILE A 165 1.73 7.24 -3.45
CA ILE A 165 1.20 6.09 -2.71
C ILE A 165 -0.28 5.93 -3.06
N GLY A 166 -0.74 4.70 -3.24
CA GLY A 166 -2.16 4.36 -3.27
C GLY A 166 -2.49 3.33 -4.34
N HIS A 167 -3.71 3.39 -4.91
CA HIS A 167 -4.20 2.34 -5.81
C HIS A 167 -3.47 2.34 -7.16
N SER A 168 -2.68 1.30 -7.42
CA SER A 168 -2.02 1.06 -8.71
C SER A 168 -2.48 -0.26 -9.30
N LEU A 169 -3.06 -0.22 -10.51
CA LEU A 169 -3.46 -1.42 -11.25
C LEU A 169 -2.26 -2.35 -11.50
N LYS A 170 -1.12 -1.80 -11.91
CA LYS A 170 0.11 -2.56 -12.15
C LYS A 170 0.62 -3.30 -10.90
N VAL A 171 0.57 -2.64 -9.73
CA VAL A 171 0.94 -3.27 -8.47
C VAL A 171 -0.04 -4.39 -8.13
N LEU A 172 -1.34 -4.15 -8.27
CA LEU A 172 -2.39 -5.14 -8.01
C LEU A 172 -2.29 -6.35 -8.95
N GLU A 173 -2.06 -6.15 -10.24
CA GLU A 173 -1.88 -7.20 -11.23
C GLU A 173 -0.69 -8.10 -10.88
N HIS A 174 0.44 -7.52 -10.48
CA HIS A 174 1.60 -8.29 -10.04
C HIS A 174 1.31 -9.10 -8.76
N ILE A 175 0.69 -8.48 -7.75
CA ILE A 175 0.30 -9.18 -6.51
C ILE A 175 -0.62 -10.36 -6.86
N ASN A 176 -1.63 -10.12 -7.71
CA ASN A 176 -2.61 -11.13 -8.07
C ASN A 176 -1.99 -12.30 -8.85
N SER A 177 -1.10 -12.02 -9.80
CA SER A 177 -0.52 -13.04 -10.67
C SER A 177 0.68 -13.79 -10.06
N VAL A 178 1.51 -13.11 -9.28
CA VAL A 178 2.78 -13.65 -8.78
C VAL A 178 2.71 -14.07 -7.32
N LEU A 179 2.04 -13.29 -6.47
CA LEU A 179 2.09 -13.48 -5.02
C LEU A 179 0.91 -14.29 -4.48
N THR A 180 -0.27 -14.25 -5.11
CA THR A 180 -1.44 -15.06 -4.68
C THR A 180 -1.13 -16.55 -4.47
N PRO A 181 -0.31 -17.22 -5.30
CA PRO A 181 0.04 -18.63 -5.08
C PRO A 181 0.67 -18.92 -3.72
N ILE A 182 1.30 -17.95 -3.06
CA ILE A 182 1.92 -18.09 -1.73
C ILE A 182 0.89 -18.55 -0.69
N ILE A 183 -0.35 -18.07 -0.80
CA ILE A 183 -1.45 -18.41 0.12
C ILE A 183 -1.66 -19.93 0.18
N PHE A 184 -1.51 -20.60 -0.97
CA PHE A 184 -1.77 -22.04 -1.12
C PHE A 184 -0.50 -22.89 -1.02
N LYS A 185 0.65 -22.31 -0.65
CA LYS A 185 1.90 -23.05 -0.54
C LYS A 185 1.79 -24.18 0.49
N GLY A 186 2.16 -25.40 0.07
CA GLY A 186 2.07 -26.59 0.92
C GLY A 186 0.69 -27.25 0.95
N PHE A 187 -0.31 -26.68 0.26
CA PHE A 187 -1.59 -27.34 0.00
C PHE A 187 -1.45 -28.39 -1.11
N PRO A 188 -2.28 -29.44 -1.09
CA PRO A 188 -2.26 -30.45 -2.15
C PRO A 188 -2.58 -29.75 -3.47
N HIS A 189 -1.69 -29.88 -4.44
CA HIS A 189 -1.94 -29.44 -5.80
C HIS A 189 -2.55 -30.61 -6.58
N THR A 190 -3.62 -30.33 -7.35
CA THR A 190 -4.21 -31.29 -8.31
C THR A 190 -3.40 -31.37 -9.58
#